data_AF-A0AAD6G1F2-F1
#
_entry.id   AF-A0AAD6G1F2-F1
#
_cell.length_a   1.000
_cell.length_b   1.000
_cell.length_c   1.000
_cell.angle_alpha   90.00
_cell.angle_beta   90.00
_cell.angle_gamma   90.00
#
_symmetry.space_group_name_H-M   'P 1'
#
loop_
_entity.id
_entity.type
_entity.pdbx_description
1 polymer ?
#
loop_
_entity_poly.entity_id
_entity_poly.type
_entity_poly.pdbx_seq_one_letter_code
_entity_poly.pdbx_strand_id
1 'polypeptide(L)'
;MVAWVDKGIPRGLDELWDIEYWQLGDWLDPTAPPDQPGDSRTNATLVADAYLVRVTRVIAQVSELLRESSNAARYHADYLRLKSTALSLALMFSLLGSEKQNTEAGRRLAYLVRLANFRVSTGFVGTPIITHALTRAGYAQLAYRMLLEKGCPSWMYPITMGATTIWERWDSMKADGSVNGGEMTSFNHYALGLIINWLHTTVAGMTEIEPGWRKIKVQPIPGGTITSAKATYESPYGRVECAWEVHNNEEFVVDLVVPPNSRALVVLPNDNEGLWAGSGRHSFTRAYSPATWPPAPIRDFFRQPNNKLIALNGKFANGYKLVSE
;
A
#
# COMPACT_ATOMS: atom_id res chain seq x y z
N MET A 1 -5.51 -14.34 -21.71
CA MET A 1 -6.26 -14.35 -20.43
C MET A 1 -7.27 -15.49 -20.37
N VAL A 2 -8.17 -15.65 -21.35
CA VAL A 2 -9.18 -16.74 -21.38
C VAL A 2 -8.56 -18.11 -21.12
N ALA A 3 -7.56 -18.52 -21.90
CA ALA A 3 -6.91 -19.82 -21.73
C ALA A 3 -6.30 -20.03 -20.33
N TRP A 4 -5.80 -18.97 -19.70
CA TRP A 4 -5.28 -19.04 -18.33
C TRP A 4 -6.39 -19.28 -17.32
N VAL A 5 -7.46 -18.46 -17.35
CA VAL A 5 -8.57 -18.56 -16.39
C VAL A 5 -9.36 -19.86 -16.54
N ASP A 6 -9.57 -20.30 -17.79
CA ASP A 6 -10.43 -21.44 -18.12
C ASP A 6 -9.69 -22.78 -18.03
N LYS A 7 -8.37 -22.81 -18.25
CA LYS A 7 -7.60 -24.06 -18.37
C LYS A 7 -6.28 -24.09 -17.62
N GLY A 8 -5.72 -22.92 -17.32
CA GLY A 8 -4.39 -22.80 -16.71
C GLY A 8 -4.39 -22.86 -15.19
N ILE A 9 -5.52 -22.54 -14.55
CA ILE A 9 -5.66 -22.56 -13.09
C ILE A 9 -6.22 -23.92 -12.66
N PRO A 10 -5.46 -24.76 -11.93
CA PRO A 10 -5.99 -25.96 -11.29
C PRO A 10 -7.05 -25.58 -10.25
N ARG A 11 -8.27 -26.10 -10.41
CA ARG A 11 -9.40 -25.78 -9.54
C ARG A 11 -9.73 -26.92 -8.60
N GLY A 12 -10.04 -26.57 -7.34
CA GLY A 12 -10.65 -27.47 -6.37
C GLY A 12 -12.13 -27.73 -6.64
N LEU A 13 -12.76 -28.56 -5.80
CA LEU A 13 -14.19 -28.86 -5.87
C LEU A 13 -15.09 -27.65 -5.61
N ASP A 14 -14.58 -26.67 -4.87
CA ASP A 14 -15.20 -25.37 -4.59
C ASP A 14 -14.95 -24.33 -5.69
N GLU A 15 -14.32 -24.75 -6.79
CA GLU A 15 -13.91 -23.93 -7.93
C GLU A 15 -12.88 -22.83 -7.61
N LEU A 16 -12.33 -22.81 -6.40
CA LEU A 16 -11.19 -21.99 -6.02
C LEU A 16 -9.88 -22.68 -6.42
N TRP A 17 -8.71 -22.15 -6.05
CA TRP A 17 -7.46 -22.85 -6.30
C TRP A 17 -7.45 -24.20 -5.58
N ASP A 18 -7.00 -25.23 -6.29
CA ASP A 18 -6.75 -26.53 -5.67
C ASP A 18 -5.66 -26.38 -4.59
N ILE A 19 -6.02 -26.75 -3.35
CA ILE A 19 -5.16 -26.63 -2.16
C ILE A 19 -3.92 -27.52 -2.24
N GLU A 20 -3.95 -28.57 -3.05
CA GLU A 20 -2.83 -29.51 -3.23
C GLU A 20 -1.74 -28.93 -4.14
N TYR A 21 -2.04 -27.86 -4.88
CA TYR A 21 -1.07 -27.22 -5.77
C TYR A 21 -0.21 -26.20 -5.03
N TRP A 22 1.09 -26.35 -5.19
CA TRP A 22 2.08 -25.46 -4.61
C TRP A 22 1.94 -24.02 -5.12
N GLN A 23 2.08 -23.06 -4.20
CA GLN A 23 1.98 -21.62 -4.46
C GLN A 23 3.15 -20.88 -3.80
N LEU A 24 3.61 -19.80 -4.44
CA LEU A 24 4.65 -18.92 -3.88
C LEU A 24 4.16 -18.10 -2.67
N GLY A 25 2.84 -17.84 -2.58
CA GLY A 25 2.25 -17.06 -1.49
C GLY A 25 2.72 -15.60 -1.43
N ASP A 26 2.77 -15.01 -0.23
CA ASP A 26 3.33 -13.67 -0.01
C ASP A 26 4.86 -13.74 0.15
N TRP A 27 5.52 -14.14 -0.94
CA TRP A 27 6.96 -14.41 -1.03
C TRP A 27 7.82 -13.33 -0.38
N LEU A 28 8.81 -13.73 0.42
CA LEU A 28 9.68 -12.83 1.19
C LEU A 28 8.95 -11.95 2.21
N ASP A 29 7.88 -12.48 2.80
CA ASP A 29 7.42 -12.04 4.12
C ASP A 29 8.64 -11.95 5.07
N PRO A 30 8.85 -10.82 5.77
CA PRO A 30 10.00 -10.63 6.65
C PRO A 30 10.15 -11.67 7.77
N THR A 31 9.12 -12.48 8.01
CA THR A 31 9.11 -13.53 9.03
C THR A 31 9.34 -14.94 8.46
N ALA A 32 9.39 -15.08 7.13
CA ALA A 32 9.74 -16.33 6.47
C ALA A 32 11.23 -16.67 6.69
N PRO A 33 11.59 -17.94 6.94
CA PRO A 33 12.99 -18.35 7.07
C PRO A 33 13.80 -18.06 5.78
N PRO A 34 15.11 -17.73 5.88
CA PRO A 34 15.94 -17.46 4.70
C PRO A 34 15.96 -18.59 3.65
N ASP A 35 15.94 -19.84 4.10
CA ASP A 35 15.90 -21.06 3.30
C ASP A 35 14.48 -21.45 2.83
N GLN A 36 13.43 -20.83 3.40
CA GLN A 36 12.02 -21.08 3.04
C GLN A 36 11.27 -19.76 2.76
N PRO A 37 11.68 -19.00 1.73
CA PRO A 37 11.12 -17.68 1.42
C PRO A 37 9.61 -17.66 1.08
N GLY A 38 9.00 -18.81 0.82
CA GLY A 38 7.55 -18.97 0.60
C GLY A 38 6.73 -19.28 1.86
N ASP A 39 7.38 -19.58 3.00
CA ASP A 39 6.71 -19.85 4.29
C ASP A 39 6.25 -18.54 4.96
N SER A 40 5.31 -17.87 4.30
CA SER A 40 4.76 -16.60 4.73
C SER A 40 3.63 -16.78 5.75
N ARG A 41 3.37 -15.76 6.57
CA ARG A 41 2.25 -15.80 7.56
C ARG A 41 0.88 -15.85 6.92
N THR A 42 0.77 -15.40 5.67
CA THR A 42 -0.48 -15.45 4.91
C THR A 42 -0.54 -16.77 4.18
N ASN A 43 -1.62 -17.53 4.37
CA ASN A 43 -1.81 -18.79 3.65
C ASN A 43 -1.72 -18.57 2.13
N ALA A 44 -0.90 -19.38 1.45
CA ALA A 44 -0.58 -19.18 0.05
C ALA A 44 -1.79 -19.44 -0.89
N THR A 45 -2.64 -20.41 -0.56
CA THR A 45 -3.90 -20.66 -1.29
C THR A 45 -4.84 -19.46 -1.18
N LEU A 46 -4.95 -18.86 0.01
CA LEU A 46 -5.75 -17.65 0.20
C LEU A 46 -5.23 -16.47 -0.63
N VAL A 47 -3.91 -16.34 -0.81
CA VAL A 47 -3.33 -15.35 -1.74
C VAL A 47 -3.73 -15.68 -3.17
N ALA A 48 -3.58 -16.95 -3.58
CA ALA A 48 -3.93 -17.42 -4.92
C ALA A 48 -5.41 -17.17 -5.25
N ASP A 49 -6.31 -17.46 -4.32
CA ASP A 49 -7.75 -17.23 -4.42
C ASP A 49 -8.10 -15.76 -4.56
N ALA A 50 -7.49 -14.89 -3.76
CA ALA A 50 -7.71 -13.46 -3.88
C ALA A 50 -7.31 -12.92 -5.27
N TYR A 51 -6.19 -13.41 -5.82
CA TYR A 51 -5.74 -13.05 -7.17
C TYR A 51 -6.58 -13.69 -8.27
N LEU A 52 -7.11 -14.89 -8.04
CA LEU A 52 -8.09 -15.51 -8.89
C LEU A 52 -9.36 -14.65 -8.98
N VAL A 53 -9.92 -14.21 -7.86
CA VAL A 53 -11.08 -13.30 -7.86
C VAL A 53 -10.74 -12.00 -8.62
N ARG A 54 -9.55 -11.45 -8.38
CA ARG A 54 -9.07 -10.24 -9.06
C ARG A 54 -8.96 -10.44 -10.57
N VAL A 55 -8.33 -11.50 -11.05
CA VAL A 55 -8.13 -11.72 -12.49
C VAL A 55 -9.45 -12.03 -13.19
N THR A 56 -10.36 -12.77 -12.53
CA THR A 56 -11.73 -13.03 -13.03
C THR A 56 -12.52 -11.74 -13.18
N ARG A 57 -12.40 -10.80 -12.23
CA ARG A 57 -12.98 -9.47 -12.37
C ARG A 57 -12.38 -8.69 -13.55
N VAL A 58 -11.06 -8.71 -13.70
CA VAL A 58 -10.37 -7.98 -14.78
C VAL A 58 -10.77 -8.53 -16.15
N ILE A 59 -10.81 -9.85 -16.33
CA ILE A 59 -11.21 -10.44 -17.62
C ILE A 59 -12.67 -10.14 -17.96
N ALA A 60 -13.57 -10.05 -16.96
CA ALA A 60 -14.94 -9.59 -17.17
C ALA A 60 -14.98 -8.15 -17.72
N GLN A 61 -14.22 -7.23 -17.09
CA GLN A 61 -14.12 -5.83 -17.52
C GLN A 61 -13.50 -5.69 -18.92
N VAL A 62 -12.44 -6.46 -19.22
CA VAL A 62 -11.83 -6.50 -20.55
C VAL A 62 -12.82 -7.02 -21.59
N SER A 63 -13.58 -8.08 -21.27
CA SER A 63 -14.58 -8.63 -22.18
C SER A 63 -15.69 -7.62 -22.49
N GLU A 64 -16.13 -6.85 -21.49
CA GLU A 64 -17.09 -5.75 -21.68
C GLU A 64 -16.53 -4.67 -22.62
N LEU A 65 -15.29 -4.24 -22.42
CA LEU A 65 -14.61 -3.27 -23.29
C LEU A 65 -14.47 -3.76 -24.75
N LEU A 66 -14.22 -5.06 -24.93
CA LEU A 66 -14.13 -5.70 -26.23
C LEU A 66 -15.49 -6.04 -26.85
N ARG A 67 -16.60 -5.78 -26.15
CA ARG A 67 -17.98 -6.10 -26.55
C ARG A 67 -18.23 -7.61 -26.71
N GLU A 68 -17.50 -8.42 -25.96
CA GLU A 68 -17.65 -9.87 -25.88
C GLU A 68 -18.72 -10.22 -24.83
N SER A 69 -19.98 -9.90 -25.11
CA SER A 69 -21.07 -9.91 -24.12
C SER A 69 -21.25 -11.25 -23.39
N SER A 70 -21.07 -12.38 -24.10
CA SER A 70 -21.17 -13.71 -23.49
C SER A 70 -20.06 -13.94 -22.45
N ASN A 71 -18.81 -13.59 -22.79
CA ASN A 71 -17.68 -13.71 -21.87
C ASN A 71 -17.81 -12.72 -20.70
N ALA A 72 -18.24 -11.48 -20.98
CA ALA A 72 -18.44 -10.47 -19.94
C ALA A 72 -19.45 -10.94 -18.89
N ALA A 73 -20.61 -11.45 -19.32
CA ALA A 73 -21.64 -11.96 -18.41
C ALA A 73 -21.16 -13.18 -17.61
N ARG A 74 -20.51 -14.15 -18.28
CA ARG A 74 -19.96 -15.35 -17.64
C ARG A 74 -18.96 -15.01 -16.54
N TYR A 75 -17.90 -14.28 -16.88
CA TYR A 75 -16.86 -13.95 -15.91
C TYR A 75 -17.33 -12.99 -14.82
N HIS A 76 -18.33 -12.14 -15.09
CA HIS A 76 -18.94 -11.32 -14.05
C HIS A 76 -19.67 -12.19 -13.01
N ALA A 77 -20.42 -13.20 -13.45
CA ALA A 77 -21.06 -14.17 -12.57
C ALA A 77 -20.04 -14.99 -11.76
N ASP A 78 -18.98 -15.48 -12.43
CA ASP A 78 -17.90 -16.21 -11.77
C ASP A 78 -17.20 -15.36 -10.70
N TYR A 79 -16.92 -14.09 -11.01
CA TYR A 79 -16.34 -13.13 -10.05
C TYR A 79 -17.20 -12.98 -8.80
N LEU A 80 -18.53 -12.85 -8.95
CA LEU A 80 -19.44 -12.70 -7.81
C LEU A 80 -19.48 -13.96 -6.96
N ARG A 81 -19.45 -15.15 -7.58
CA ARG A 81 -19.47 -16.44 -6.88
C ARG A 81 -18.18 -16.71 -6.09
N LEU A 82 -17.01 -16.35 -6.63
CA LEU A 82 -15.70 -16.67 -6.04
C LEU A 82 -15.30 -15.75 -4.86
N LYS A 83 -16.04 -14.67 -4.60
CA LYS A 83 -15.64 -13.63 -3.64
C LYS A 83 -15.68 -14.12 -2.17
N SER A 84 -14.52 -14.44 -1.57
CA SER A 84 -14.32 -14.63 -0.10
C SER A 84 -12.89 -14.25 0.38
N THR A 85 -12.57 -14.27 1.69
CA THR A 85 -11.88 -13.14 2.38
C THR A 85 -10.45 -13.37 2.94
N ALA A 86 -9.55 -12.39 2.70
CA ALA A 86 -8.30 -12.11 3.44
C ALA A 86 -8.05 -10.60 3.62
N LEU A 87 -7.85 -10.06 4.82
CA LEU A 87 -8.05 -8.62 5.13
C LEU A 87 -7.47 -7.58 4.14
N SER A 88 -6.16 -7.59 3.84
CA SER A 88 -5.57 -6.57 2.93
C SER A 88 -5.98 -6.75 1.47
N LEU A 89 -5.95 -7.99 0.98
CA LEU A 89 -6.42 -8.35 -0.36
C LEU A 89 -7.93 -8.13 -0.48
N ALA A 90 -8.67 -8.33 0.61
CA ALA A 90 -10.10 -8.14 0.70
C ALA A 90 -10.50 -6.67 0.71
N LEU A 91 -9.74 -5.82 1.41
CA LEU A 91 -9.90 -4.37 1.33
C LEU A 91 -9.60 -3.85 -0.07
N MET A 92 -8.54 -4.33 -0.72
CA MET A 92 -8.11 -3.81 -2.02
C MET A 92 -8.90 -4.36 -3.20
N PHE A 93 -9.29 -5.63 -3.16
CA PHE A 93 -10.10 -6.25 -4.21
C PHE A 93 -11.61 -6.15 -3.94
N SER A 94 -12.00 -5.41 -2.89
CA SER A 94 -13.40 -5.24 -2.46
C SER A 94 -14.08 -6.60 -2.23
N LEU A 95 -13.38 -7.53 -1.57
CA LEU A 95 -13.88 -8.89 -1.28
C LEU A 95 -14.81 -8.93 -0.06
N LEU A 96 -14.91 -7.83 0.69
CA LEU A 96 -15.85 -7.71 1.80
C LEU A 96 -17.26 -7.37 1.30
N GLY A 97 -18.27 -7.93 1.98
CA GLY A 97 -19.67 -7.88 1.57
C GLY A 97 -20.44 -6.63 2.01
N SER A 98 -19.89 -5.83 2.94
CA SER A 98 -20.51 -4.58 3.41
C SER A 98 -19.50 -3.49 3.73
N GLU A 99 -19.95 -2.24 3.74
CA GLU A 99 -19.17 -1.09 4.20
C GLU A 99 -18.70 -1.26 5.65
N LYS A 100 -19.56 -1.80 6.53
CA LYS A 100 -19.19 -2.12 7.91
C LYS A 100 -18.01 -3.09 7.98
N GLN A 101 -18.00 -4.13 7.15
CA GLN A 101 -16.87 -5.06 7.08
C GLN A 101 -15.60 -4.38 6.57
N ASN A 102 -15.69 -3.50 5.57
CA ASN A 102 -14.54 -2.71 5.09
C ASN A 102 -13.97 -1.84 6.21
N THR A 103 -14.82 -1.14 6.97
CA THR A 103 -14.39 -0.30 8.10
C THR A 103 -13.68 -1.12 9.18
N GLU A 104 -14.24 -2.27 9.58
CA GLU A 104 -13.61 -3.12 10.60
C GLU A 104 -12.29 -3.75 10.11
N ALA A 105 -12.23 -4.17 8.84
CA ALA A 105 -11.00 -4.67 8.26
C ALA A 105 -9.90 -3.58 8.22
N GLY A 106 -10.27 -2.35 7.86
CA GLY A 106 -9.39 -1.19 7.91
C GLY A 106 -8.87 -0.92 9.33
N ARG A 107 -9.77 -0.93 10.32
CA ARG A 107 -9.43 -0.77 11.74
C ARG A 107 -8.49 -1.87 12.23
N ARG A 108 -8.72 -3.12 11.83
CA ARG A 108 -7.86 -4.26 12.18
C ARG A 108 -6.48 -4.14 11.54
N LEU A 109 -6.40 -3.75 10.26
CA LEU A 109 -5.12 -3.51 9.58
C LEU A 109 -4.33 -2.39 10.28
N ALA A 110 -4.98 -1.28 10.60
CA ALA A 110 -4.39 -0.17 11.35
C ALA A 110 -3.85 -0.63 12.72
N TYR A 111 -4.60 -1.46 13.44
CA TYR A 111 -4.15 -2.05 14.70
C TYR A 111 -2.88 -2.90 14.53
N LEU A 112 -2.85 -3.79 13.53
CA LEU A 112 -1.70 -4.68 13.29
C LEU A 112 -0.44 -3.91 12.92
N VAL A 113 -0.56 -2.88 12.08
CA VAL A 113 0.58 -2.00 11.71
C VAL A 113 1.16 -1.30 12.93
N ARG A 114 0.30 -0.79 13.83
CA ARG A 114 0.76 -0.15 15.07
C ARG A 114 1.39 -1.14 16.05
N LEU A 115 0.87 -2.37 16.11
CA LEU A 115 1.44 -3.46 16.93
C LEU A 115 2.81 -3.92 16.40
N ALA A 116 3.02 -3.85 15.09
CA ALA A 116 4.30 -4.12 14.43
C ALA A 116 5.31 -2.97 14.53
N ASN A 117 5.02 -1.92 15.31
CA ASN A 117 5.82 -0.69 15.38
C ASN A 117 6.09 -0.08 13.98
N PHE A 118 5.11 -0.17 13.09
CA PHE A 118 5.18 0.37 11.72
C PHE A 118 6.24 -0.27 10.81
N ARG A 119 6.85 -1.38 11.23
CA ARG A 119 7.70 -2.18 10.37
C ARG A 119 6.85 -2.94 9.36
N VAL A 120 7.41 -3.16 8.18
CA VAL A 120 6.73 -3.93 7.13
C VAL A 120 6.58 -5.38 7.60
N SER A 121 5.44 -5.98 7.29
CA SER A 121 5.13 -7.38 7.64
C SER A 121 4.51 -8.11 6.45
N THR A 122 4.88 -7.70 5.24
CA THR A 122 4.34 -8.20 3.98
C THR A 122 5.47 -8.52 3.03
N GLY A 123 5.28 -9.57 2.23
CA GLY A 123 6.15 -9.96 1.13
C GLY A 123 5.76 -9.27 -0.18
N PHE A 124 6.06 -9.90 -1.31
CA PHE A 124 5.90 -9.34 -2.65
C PHE A 124 4.45 -9.01 -3.01
N VAL A 125 3.48 -9.69 -2.41
CA VAL A 125 2.06 -9.51 -2.70
C VAL A 125 1.45 -8.42 -1.83
N GLY A 126 1.75 -8.42 -0.54
CA GLY A 126 1.19 -7.44 0.40
C GLY A 126 1.82 -6.05 0.30
N THR A 127 3.11 -5.97 0.00
CA THR A 127 3.88 -4.71 -0.07
C THR A 127 3.31 -3.68 -1.06
N PRO A 128 2.96 -4.02 -2.31
CA PRO A 128 2.40 -3.05 -3.25
C PRO A 128 1.01 -2.53 -2.85
N ILE A 129 0.31 -3.19 -1.93
CA ILE A 129 -1.10 -2.90 -1.64
C ILE A 129 -1.37 -2.34 -0.25
N ILE A 130 -0.49 -2.57 0.74
CA ILE A 130 -0.76 -2.23 2.15
C ILE A 130 -0.95 -0.73 2.38
N THR A 131 -0.15 0.13 1.73
CA THR A 131 -0.27 1.59 1.86
C THR A 131 -1.54 2.11 1.19
N HIS A 132 -1.93 1.55 0.05
CA HIS A 132 -3.21 1.83 -0.58
C HIS A 132 -4.40 1.37 0.28
N ALA A 133 -4.31 0.18 0.88
CA ALA A 133 -5.36 -0.35 1.75
C ALA A 133 -5.58 0.53 2.99
N LEU A 134 -4.48 0.93 3.66
CA LEU A 134 -4.52 1.88 4.78
C LEU A 134 -5.12 3.21 4.36
N THR A 135 -4.65 3.78 3.24
CA THR A 135 -5.13 5.08 2.74
C THR A 135 -6.62 5.03 2.42
N ARG A 136 -7.07 4.00 1.69
CA ARG A 136 -8.49 3.78 1.35
C ARG A 136 -9.37 3.62 2.59
N ALA A 137 -8.82 3.02 3.65
CA ALA A 137 -9.50 2.86 4.93
C ALA A 137 -9.43 4.11 5.84
N GLY A 138 -8.88 5.25 5.37
CA GLY A 138 -8.78 6.49 6.14
C GLY A 138 -7.56 6.58 7.06
N TYR A 139 -6.61 5.65 6.97
CA TYR A 139 -5.42 5.56 7.81
C TYR A 139 -4.13 5.98 7.08
N ALA A 140 -4.21 6.99 6.20
CA ALA A 140 -3.07 7.45 5.40
C ALA A 140 -1.83 7.81 6.25
N GLN A 141 -2.01 8.40 7.44
CA GLN A 141 -0.89 8.71 8.34
C GLN A 141 -0.14 7.46 8.81
N LEU A 142 -0.81 6.31 8.93
CA LEU A 142 -0.13 5.06 9.27
C LEU A 142 0.72 4.57 8.09
N ALA A 143 0.25 4.74 6.85
CA ALA A 143 1.03 4.45 5.65
C ALA A 143 2.30 5.33 5.57
N TYR A 144 2.19 6.63 5.83
CA TYR A 144 3.35 7.52 5.95
C TYR A 144 4.30 7.08 7.07
N ARG A 145 3.77 6.64 8.22
CA ARG A 145 4.60 6.19 9.34
C ARG A 145 5.38 4.92 9.02
N MET A 146 4.81 4.02 8.22
CA MET A 146 5.53 2.85 7.69
C MET A 146 6.58 3.26 6.65
N LEU A 147 6.25 4.17 5.73
CA LEU A 147 7.19 4.69 4.72
C LEU A 147 8.44 5.30 5.37
N LEU A 148 8.25 6.06 6.46
CA LEU A 148 9.33 6.79 7.15
C LEU A 148 10.02 5.96 8.25
N GLU A 149 9.61 4.71 8.49
CA GLU A 149 10.29 3.82 9.43
C GLU A 149 11.68 3.45 8.90
N LYS A 150 12.69 3.46 9.79
CA LYS A 150 14.11 3.28 9.43
C LYS A 150 14.69 1.94 9.91
N GLY A 151 14.03 1.24 10.82
CA GLY A 151 14.47 -0.07 11.29
C GLY A 151 14.10 -1.18 10.30
N CYS A 152 14.89 -2.26 10.28
CA CYS A 152 14.54 -3.46 9.50
C CYS A 152 13.35 -4.21 10.13
N PRO A 153 12.37 -4.68 9.35
CA PRO A 153 12.14 -4.43 7.91
C PRO A 153 11.39 -3.10 7.65
N SER A 154 11.88 -2.29 6.70
CA SER A 154 11.22 -1.08 6.21
C SER A 154 11.83 -0.61 4.87
N TRP A 155 11.15 0.32 4.18
CA TRP A 155 11.68 0.92 2.95
C TRP A 155 12.90 1.82 3.19
N MET A 156 12.99 2.51 4.33
CA MET A 156 14.15 3.37 4.58
C MET A 156 15.34 2.59 5.12
N TYR A 157 15.15 1.39 5.67
CA TYR A 157 16.27 0.60 6.20
C TYR A 157 17.39 0.38 5.16
N PRO A 158 17.13 -0.14 3.93
CA PRO A 158 18.16 -0.25 2.90
C PRO A 158 18.85 1.08 2.60
N ILE A 159 18.10 2.18 2.54
CA ILE A 159 18.65 3.52 2.29
C ILE A 159 19.60 3.93 3.43
N THR A 160 19.24 3.67 4.69
CA THR A 160 20.12 3.94 5.84
C THR A 160 21.38 3.08 5.84
N MET A 161 21.37 1.97 5.12
CA MET A 161 22.51 1.07 4.91
C MET A 161 23.30 1.39 3.61
N GLY A 162 22.96 2.48 2.90
CA GLY A 162 23.67 2.91 1.69
C GLY A 162 23.16 2.31 0.38
N ALA A 163 21.98 1.69 0.36
CA ALA A 163 21.38 1.17 -0.86
C ALA A 163 21.11 2.27 -1.90
N THR A 164 21.46 2.00 -3.16
CA THR A 164 21.11 2.81 -4.33
C THR A 164 20.08 2.14 -5.24
N THR A 165 19.71 0.90 -4.92
CA THR A 165 18.72 0.07 -5.61
C THR A 165 17.81 -0.60 -4.57
N ILE A 166 16.65 -1.10 -5.01
CA ILE A 166 15.76 -1.88 -4.15
C ILE A 166 16.33 -3.28 -4.00
N TRP A 167 16.34 -3.80 -2.77
CA TRP A 167 16.82 -5.14 -2.47
C TRP A 167 15.71 -6.18 -2.65
N GLU A 168 16.09 -7.43 -2.90
CA GLU A 168 15.15 -8.55 -2.97
C GLU A 168 14.53 -8.85 -1.61
N ARG A 169 15.36 -8.90 -0.56
CA ARG A 169 14.91 -9.11 0.82
C ARG A 169 14.96 -7.79 1.58
N TRP A 170 14.04 -7.64 2.53
CA TRP A 170 14.06 -6.52 3.47
C TRP A 170 15.37 -6.42 4.25
N ASP A 171 16.02 -7.56 4.46
CA ASP A 171 17.27 -7.73 5.21
C ASP A 171 18.38 -8.35 4.34
N SER A 172 18.41 -8.09 3.02
CA SER A 172 19.51 -8.57 2.14
C SER A 172 20.89 -8.25 2.72
N MET A 173 21.02 -7.11 3.40
CA MET A 173 22.09 -6.83 4.36
C MET A 173 21.51 -6.66 5.76
N LYS A 174 22.09 -7.36 6.74
CA LYS A 174 21.75 -7.28 8.16
C LYS A 174 22.37 -6.04 8.80
N ALA A 175 21.91 -5.71 10.01
CA ALA A 175 22.32 -4.49 10.70
C ALA A 175 23.82 -4.45 11.06
N ASP A 176 24.50 -5.60 11.08
CA ASP A 176 25.94 -5.73 11.29
C ASP A 176 26.76 -5.63 9.98
N GLY A 177 26.10 -5.41 8.83
CA GLY A 177 26.73 -5.35 7.51
C GLY A 177 26.93 -6.71 6.84
N SER A 178 26.63 -7.82 7.51
CA SER A 178 26.68 -9.14 6.87
C SER A 178 25.54 -9.32 5.87
N VAL A 179 25.78 -10.08 4.81
CA VAL A 179 24.77 -10.44 3.82
C VAL A 179 23.83 -11.49 4.42
N ASN A 180 22.55 -11.46 4.04
CA ASN A 180 21.62 -12.53 4.41
C ASN A 180 22.19 -13.90 4.00
N GLY A 181 22.12 -14.88 4.90
CA GLY A 181 22.71 -16.20 4.69
C GLY A 181 21.94 -17.09 3.72
N GLY A 182 20.76 -16.68 3.27
CA GLY A 182 19.99 -17.40 2.25
C GLY A 182 20.66 -17.33 0.88
N GLU A 183 20.66 -18.46 0.16
CA GLU A 183 21.28 -18.59 -1.17
C GLU A 183 20.67 -17.63 -2.22
N MET A 184 19.42 -17.20 -2.00
CA MET A 184 18.70 -16.22 -2.83
C MET A 184 18.72 -14.84 -2.15
N THR A 185 19.77 -14.06 -2.43
CA THR A 185 19.93 -12.69 -1.92
C THR A 185 20.46 -11.75 -3.01
N SER A 186 19.57 -10.97 -3.61
CA SER A 186 19.91 -9.88 -4.54
C SER A 186 19.77 -8.49 -3.91
N PHE A 187 20.64 -7.57 -4.33
CA PHE A 187 20.62 -6.15 -3.97
C PHE A 187 19.94 -5.28 -5.04
N ASN A 188 19.40 -5.86 -6.10
CA ASN A 188 18.77 -5.13 -7.19
C ASN A 188 17.54 -5.88 -7.73
N HIS A 189 16.39 -5.68 -7.08
CA HIS A 189 15.12 -6.30 -7.39
C HIS A 189 13.97 -5.32 -7.16
N TYR A 190 13.16 -5.03 -8.19
CA TYR A 190 12.19 -3.93 -8.13
C TYR A 190 10.93 -4.21 -7.27
N ALA A 191 10.66 -5.47 -6.90
CA ALA A 191 9.38 -5.87 -6.30
C ALA A 191 9.00 -5.07 -5.04
N LEU A 192 9.94 -4.83 -4.13
CA LEU A 192 9.68 -4.03 -2.92
C LEU A 192 9.63 -2.52 -3.19
N GLY A 193 10.02 -2.10 -4.40
CA GLY A 193 10.00 -0.74 -4.90
C GLY A 193 8.63 -0.29 -5.41
N LEU A 194 7.66 -1.20 -5.48
CA LEU A 194 6.29 -0.90 -5.94
C LEU A 194 5.56 0.14 -5.07
N ILE A 195 6.09 0.47 -3.88
CA ILE A 195 5.68 1.62 -3.08
C ILE A 195 5.68 2.94 -3.88
N ILE A 196 6.49 3.02 -4.93
CA ILE A 196 6.56 4.18 -5.83
C ILE A 196 5.18 4.51 -6.46
N ASN A 197 4.33 3.50 -6.69
CA ASN A 197 2.98 3.75 -7.18
C ASN A 197 2.17 4.59 -6.18
N TRP A 198 2.21 4.23 -4.89
CA TRP A 198 1.55 5.01 -3.83
C TRP A 198 2.10 6.43 -3.73
N LEU A 199 3.42 6.62 -3.90
CA LEU A 199 4.01 7.96 -3.96
C LEU A 199 3.43 8.79 -5.12
N HIS A 200 3.23 8.20 -6.30
CA HIS A 200 2.64 8.90 -7.45
C HIS A 200 1.13 9.15 -7.29
N THR A 201 0.38 8.13 -6.88
CA THR A 201 -1.09 8.15 -6.91
C THR A 201 -1.72 8.74 -5.66
N THR A 202 -0.99 8.79 -4.54
CA THR A 202 -1.50 9.24 -3.25
C THR A 202 -0.72 10.42 -2.71
N VAL A 203 0.61 10.33 -2.63
CA VAL A 203 1.41 11.45 -2.13
C VAL A 203 1.36 12.62 -3.11
N ALA A 204 1.75 12.41 -4.36
CA ALA A 204 1.55 13.40 -5.42
C ALA A 204 0.08 13.49 -5.87
N GLY A 205 -0.68 12.40 -5.73
CA GLY A 205 -2.13 12.41 -5.89
C GLY A 205 -2.63 12.31 -7.34
N MET A 206 -1.82 11.87 -8.29
CA MET A 206 -2.23 11.81 -9.71
C MET A 206 -2.65 10.41 -10.11
N THR A 207 -3.89 10.25 -10.59
CA THR A 207 -4.38 8.99 -11.18
C THR A 207 -5.26 9.25 -12.41
N GLU A 208 -5.39 8.26 -13.29
CA GLU A 208 -6.40 8.31 -14.34
C GLU A 208 -7.81 7.96 -13.79
N ILE A 209 -8.84 8.62 -14.31
CA ILE A 209 -10.26 8.26 -14.07
C ILE A 209 -10.74 7.29 -15.14
N GLU A 210 -10.26 7.47 -16.37
CA GLU A 210 -10.52 6.58 -17.49
C GLU A 210 -9.20 6.20 -18.17
N PRO A 211 -9.09 4.98 -18.74
CA PRO A 211 -7.85 4.52 -19.37
C PRO A 211 -7.30 5.52 -20.39
N GLY A 212 -6.00 5.79 -20.30
CA GLY A 212 -5.30 6.65 -21.23
C GLY A 212 -5.24 8.13 -20.82
N TRP A 213 -5.65 8.46 -19.59
CA TRP A 213 -5.44 9.79 -18.98
C TRP A 213 -6.20 10.97 -19.60
N ARG A 214 -7.21 10.73 -20.44
CA ARG A 214 -8.07 11.82 -20.95
C ARG A 214 -8.87 12.50 -19.83
N LYS A 215 -9.27 11.74 -18.81
CA LYS A 215 -9.78 12.26 -17.53
C LYS A 215 -8.83 11.88 -16.42
N ILE A 216 -8.41 12.89 -15.67
CA ILE A 216 -7.41 12.79 -14.62
C ILE A 216 -8.08 13.05 -13.28
N LYS A 217 -7.65 12.38 -12.23
CA LYS A 217 -7.96 12.71 -10.85
C LYS A 217 -6.69 13.25 -10.20
N VAL A 218 -6.83 14.40 -9.56
CA VAL A 218 -5.77 15.04 -8.77
C VAL A 218 -6.30 15.13 -7.35
N GLN A 219 -5.82 14.24 -6.49
CA GLN A 219 -6.18 14.19 -5.07
C GLN A 219 -4.92 13.89 -4.23
N PRO A 220 -4.06 14.88 -3.99
CA PRO A 220 -2.93 14.73 -3.08
C PRO A 220 -3.42 14.48 -1.66
N ILE A 221 -2.75 13.59 -0.94
CA ILE A 221 -3.02 13.33 0.48
C ILE A 221 -1.74 13.60 1.27
N PRO A 222 -1.52 14.84 1.77
CA PRO A 222 -0.34 15.15 2.56
C PRO A 222 -0.30 14.37 3.88
N GLY A 223 0.91 14.09 4.37
CA GLY A 223 1.08 13.41 5.65
C GLY A 223 2.52 13.14 6.01
N GLY A 224 2.71 12.56 7.19
CA GLY A 224 4.04 12.36 7.75
C GLY A 224 4.78 13.67 7.98
N THR A 225 6.06 13.65 7.64
CA THR A 225 6.93 14.85 7.64
C THR A 225 7.09 15.46 6.25
N ILE A 226 6.25 15.06 5.29
CA ILE A 226 6.34 15.51 3.90
C ILE A 226 5.43 16.73 3.74
N THR A 227 6.06 17.89 3.55
CA THR A 227 5.37 19.18 3.40
C THR A 227 5.25 19.62 1.94
N SER A 228 5.84 18.89 1.00
CA SER A 228 5.77 19.17 -0.42
C SER A 228 5.97 17.91 -1.24
N ALA A 229 5.32 17.81 -2.40
CA ALA A 229 5.67 16.82 -3.41
C ALA A 229 5.41 17.34 -4.82
N LYS A 230 6.22 16.88 -5.76
CA LYS A 230 6.07 17.18 -7.19
C LYS A 230 6.21 15.91 -8.01
N ALA A 231 5.28 15.70 -8.93
CA ALA A 231 5.34 14.60 -9.90
C ALA A 231 4.93 15.07 -11.29
N THR A 232 5.54 14.45 -12.29
CA THR A 232 5.27 14.70 -13.70
C THR A 232 5.05 13.36 -14.39
N TYR A 233 4.04 13.27 -15.24
CA TYR A 233 3.73 12.11 -16.05
C TYR A 233 3.52 12.52 -17.51
N GLU A 234 4.26 11.88 -18.41
CA GLU A 234 4.12 12.08 -19.86
C GLU A 234 2.99 11.15 -20.36
N SER A 235 1.77 11.68 -20.40
CA SER A 235 0.58 10.92 -20.85
C SER A 235 0.47 10.88 -22.37
N PRO A 236 -0.40 10.04 -22.95
CA PRO A 236 -0.69 10.05 -24.39
C PRO A 236 -1.18 11.41 -24.93
N TYR A 237 -1.72 12.27 -24.07
CA TYR A 237 -2.20 13.61 -24.41
C TYR A 237 -1.13 14.70 -24.17
N GLY A 238 0.00 14.35 -23.57
CA GLY A 238 1.08 15.26 -23.18
C GLY A 238 1.32 15.30 -21.67
N ARG A 239 2.14 16.24 -21.22
CA ARG A 239 2.57 16.36 -19.83
C ARG A 239 1.41 16.67 -18.88
N VAL A 240 1.26 15.84 -17.86
CA VAL A 240 0.51 16.09 -16.62
C VAL A 240 1.52 16.39 -15.52
N GLU A 241 1.36 17.48 -14.78
CA GLU A 241 2.26 17.83 -13.67
C GLU A 241 1.44 18.28 -12.48
N CYS A 242 1.75 17.76 -11.29
CA CYS A 242 1.15 18.17 -10.03
C CYS A 242 2.28 18.48 -9.05
N ALA A 243 2.29 19.68 -8.50
CA ALA A 243 3.19 20.09 -7.44
C ALA A 243 2.36 20.70 -6.32
N TRP A 244 2.57 20.25 -5.09
CA TRP A 244 1.89 20.83 -3.93
C TRP A 244 2.86 21.11 -2.80
N GLU A 245 2.50 22.11 -1.99
CA GLU A 245 3.23 22.51 -0.79
C GLU A 245 2.23 22.84 0.34
N VAL A 246 2.66 22.62 1.58
CA VAL A 246 1.96 23.05 2.79
C VAL A 246 2.76 24.19 3.43
N HIS A 247 2.17 25.39 3.46
CA HIS A 247 2.76 26.58 4.07
C HIS A 247 2.29 26.73 5.51
N ASN A 248 3.23 26.96 6.43
CA ASN A 248 3.00 27.23 7.85
C ASN A 248 2.10 26.24 8.59
N ASN A 249 1.90 25.03 8.04
CA ASN A 249 0.93 24.03 8.54
C ASN A 249 -0.54 24.51 8.54
N GLU A 250 -0.87 25.54 7.76
CA GLU A 250 -2.19 26.18 7.75
C GLU A 250 -2.79 26.31 6.35
N GLU A 251 -1.95 26.24 5.32
CA GLU A 251 -2.37 26.44 3.94
C GLU A 251 -1.77 25.36 3.04
N PHE A 252 -2.60 24.79 2.18
CA PHE A 252 -2.20 23.84 1.14
C PHE A 252 -2.36 24.52 -0.22
N VAL A 253 -1.29 24.51 -1.02
CA VAL A 253 -1.25 25.05 -2.38
C VAL A 253 -0.91 23.92 -3.34
N VAL A 254 -1.62 23.85 -4.47
CA VAL A 254 -1.32 22.91 -5.55
C VAL A 254 -1.34 23.59 -6.92
N ASP A 255 -0.23 23.43 -7.63
CA ASP A 255 -0.06 23.78 -9.03
C ASP A 255 -0.27 22.55 -9.91
N LEU A 256 -1.08 22.71 -10.96
CA LEU A 256 -1.48 21.64 -11.85
C LEU A 256 -1.30 22.05 -13.31
N VAL A 257 -0.66 21.18 -14.10
CA VAL A 257 -0.64 21.24 -15.56
C VAL A 257 -1.50 20.11 -16.11
N VAL A 258 -2.52 20.48 -16.90
CA VAL A 258 -3.39 19.54 -17.61
C VAL A 258 -3.12 19.66 -19.12
N PRO A 259 -2.80 18.56 -19.82
CA PRO A 259 -2.50 18.61 -21.23
C PRO A 259 -3.74 18.94 -22.09
N PRO A 260 -3.56 19.42 -23.33
CA PRO A 260 -4.65 19.60 -24.28
C PRO A 260 -5.51 18.34 -24.44
N ASN A 261 -6.80 18.52 -24.77
CA ASN A 261 -7.77 17.45 -24.96
C ASN A 261 -8.00 16.55 -23.72
N SER A 262 -7.57 17.01 -22.54
CA SER A 262 -7.79 16.35 -21.24
C SER A 262 -8.43 17.29 -20.22
N ARG A 263 -8.97 16.72 -19.14
CA ARG A 263 -9.49 17.47 -17.99
C ARG A 263 -9.19 16.75 -16.67
N ALA A 264 -9.04 17.50 -15.59
CA ALA A 264 -8.75 16.98 -14.27
C ALA A 264 -9.89 17.24 -13.28
N LEU A 265 -10.27 16.24 -12.51
CA LEU A 265 -11.08 16.39 -11.30
C LEU A 265 -10.12 16.62 -10.12
N VAL A 266 -10.10 17.84 -9.60
CA VAL A 266 -9.23 18.26 -8.50
C VAL A 266 -10.01 18.14 -7.19
N VAL A 267 -9.48 17.37 -6.25
CA VAL A 267 -10.03 17.19 -4.90
C VAL A 267 -8.98 17.63 -3.91
N LEU A 268 -9.17 18.78 -3.27
CA LEU A 268 -8.23 19.30 -2.28
C LEU A 268 -8.45 18.61 -0.92
N PRO A 269 -7.47 18.67 -0.01
CA PRO A 269 -7.66 18.16 1.34
C PRO A 269 -8.92 18.73 2.01
N ASN A 270 -9.68 17.86 2.70
CA ASN A 270 -10.96 18.16 3.37
C ASN A 270 -12.15 18.49 2.45
N ASP A 271 -12.01 18.41 1.12
CA ASP A 271 -13.14 18.55 0.22
C ASP A 271 -13.90 17.21 0.09
N ASN A 272 -15.23 17.31 0.10
CA ASN A 272 -16.12 16.17 -0.15
C ASN A 272 -16.37 15.95 -1.66
N GLU A 273 -16.20 16.99 -2.46
CA GLU A 273 -16.46 16.99 -3.90
C GLU A 273 -15.27 17.60 -4.65
N GLY A 274 -15.11 17.22 -5.92
CA GLY A 274 -14.02 17.72 -6.76
C GLY A 274 -14.47 18.80 -7.75
N LEU A 275 -13.53 19.67 -8.12
CA LEU A 275 -13.70 20.71 -9.13
C LEU A 275 -13.07 20.25 -10.46
N TRP A 276 -13.80 20.38 -11.56
CA TRP A 276 -13.26 20.07 -12.89
C TRP A 276 -12.45 21.24 -13.45
N ALA A 277 -11.21 20.98 -13.83
CA ALA A 277 -10.33 21.89 -14.55
C ALA A 277 -10.05 21.36 -15.97
N GLY A 278 -10.14 22.24 -16.96
CA GLY A 278 -9.76 21.93 -18.36
C GLY A 278 -8.24 21.89 -18.56
N SER A 279 -7.80 21.82 -19.82
CA SER A 279 -6.38 21.95 -20.16
C SER A 279 -5.80 23.30 -19.74
N GLY A 280 -4.52 23.35 -19.40
CA GLY A 280 -3.81 24.57 -19.02
C GLY A 280 -3.04 24.44 -17.72
N ARG A 281 -2.56 25.57 -17.21
CA ARG A 281 -1.93 25.71 -15.90
C ARG A 281 -2.97 26.26 -14.91
N HIS A 282 -3.08 25.62 -13.76
CA HIS A 282 -4.03 25.97 -12.70
C HIS A 282 -3.29 26.01 -11.36
N SER A 283 -3.75 26.87 -10.46
CA SER A 283 -3.28 26.93 -9.07
C SER A 283 -4.49 26.94 -8.16
N PHE A 284 -4.47 26.13 -7.11
CA PHE A 284 -5.52 26.04 -6.11
C PHE A 284 -4.94 26.18 -4.71
N THR A 285 -5.67 26.88 -3.85
CA THR A 285 -5.27 27.11 -2.45
C THR A 285 -6.40 26.75 -1.52
N ARG A 286 -6.08 26.16 -0.37
CA ARG A 286 -7.05 25.76 0.65
C ARG A 286 -6.46 25.87 2.05
N ALA A 287 -7.29 26.29 3.00
CA ALA A 287 -6.94 26.14 4.42
C ALA A 287 -6.71 24.65 4.75
N TYR A 288 -5.63 24.37 5.46
CA TYR A 288 -5.18 23.03 5.75
C TYR A 288 -4.87 22.90 7.24
N SER A 289 -5.14 21.73 7.80
CA SER A 289 -4.69 21.38 9.14
C SER A 289 -4.07 19.99 9.08
N PRO A 290 -2.77 19.85 9.39
CA PRO A 290 -2.11 18.56 9.33
C PRO A 290 -2.68 17.62 10.40
N ALA A 291 -2.73 16.34 10.07
CA ALA A 291 -3.06 15.32 11.04
C ALA A 291 -2.00 15.24 12.14
N THR A 292 -2.41 14.82 13.33
CA THR A 292 -1.49 14.59 14.46
C THR A 292 -0.38 13.61 14.09
N TRP A 293 0.86 13.99 14.38
CA TRP A 293 2.06 13.23 14.03
C TRP A 293 3.11 13.24 15.16
N PRO A 294 3.86 12.13 15.38
CA PRO A 294 3.71 10.82 14.74
C PRO A 294 2.63 9.95 15.39
N PRO A 295 1.94 9.09 14.61
CA PRO A 295 1.10 8.04 15.17
C PRO A 295 1.89 7.15 16.14
N ALA A 296 1.30 6.88 17.31
CA ALA A 296 1.94 6.09 18.35
C ALA A 296 1.78 4.57 18.10
N PRO A 297 2.83 3.76 18.36
CA PRO A 297 2.72 2.30 18.34
C PRO A 297 1.77 1.81 19.44
N ILE A 298 1.27 0.58 19.28
CA ILE A 298 0.55 -0.12 20.35
C ILE A 298 1.57 -0.97 21.11
N ARG A 299 1.75 -0.68 22.40
CA ARG A 299 2.61 -1.48 23.27
C ARG A 299 1.96 -2.83 23.53
N ASP A 300 2.66 -3.89 23.19
CA ASP A 300 2.33 -5.23 23.69
C ASP A 300 3.03 -5.38 25.05
N PHE A 301 2.25 -5.61 26.11
CA PHE A 301 2.77 -5.74 27.48
C PHE A 301 3.72 -6.93 27.65
N PHE A 302 3.76 -7.86 26.68
CA PHE A 302 4.56 -9.09 26.75
C PHE A 302 5.84 -9.09 25.90
N ARG A 303 6.11 -8.06 25.09
CA ARG A 303 7.40 -7.93 24.36
C ARG A 303 8.38 -7.09 25.18
N GLN A 304 9.53 -7.68 25.55
CA GLN A 304 10.58 -6.94 26.24
C GLN A 304 10.97 -5.68 25.44
N PRO A 305 11.04 -4.50 26.10
CA PRO A 305 11.40 -3.28 25.41
C PRO A 305 12.84 -3.36 24.87
N ASN A 306 13.01 -3.10 23.57
CA ASN A 306 14.34 -2.97 22.98
C ASN A 306 15.16 -1.90 23.70
N ASN A 307 16.45 -2.15 23.94
CA ASN A 307 17.37 -1.29 24.72
C ASN A 307 17.42 0.20 24.30
N LYS A 308 17.03 0.55 23.07
CA LYS A 308 16.90 1.95 22.61
C LYS A 308 15.76 2.73 23.30
N LEU A 309 14.76 2.05 23.88
CA LEU A 309 13.61 2.68 24.56
C LEU A 309 13.88 2.99 26.04
N ILE A 310 14.88 2.37 26.66
CA ILE A 310 15.23 2.63 28.08
C ILE A 310 15.82 4.05 28.23
N ALA A 311 16.53 4.55 27.21
CA ALA A 311 17.17 5.85 27.26
C ALA A 311 16.19 7.05 27.28
N LEU A 312 14.95 6.88 26.80
CA LEU A 312 13.95 7.96 26.78
C LEU A 312 13.20 8.13 28.11
N ASN A 313 13.25 7.15 29.01
CA ASN A 313 12.52 7.16 30.29
C ASN A 313 13.38 7.53 31.51
N GLY A 314 14.68 7.82 31.33
CA GLY A 314 15.60 8.16 32.42
C GLY A 314 15.32 9.51 33.14
N LYS A 315 14.22 10.21 32.84
CA LYS A 315 13.86 11.48 33.49
C LYS A 315 12.66 11.41 34.44
N PHE A 316 12.08 10.23 34.67
CA PHE A 316 10.98 10.08 35.63
C PHE A 316 11.23 8.91 36.59
N ALA A 317 12.32 8.98 37.36
CA ALA A 317 12.51 8.10 38.50
C ALA A 317 13.28 8.83 39.60
N ASN A 318 12.62 9.79 40.24
CA ASN A 318 13.02 10.21 41.58
C ASN A 318 11.74 10.35 42.42
N GLY A 319 11.64 9.49 43.43
CA GLY A 319 10.81 9.80 44.58
C GLY A 319 9.76 8.76 44.97
N TYR A 320 10.12 7.48 45.12
CA TYR A 320 9.43 6.63 46.10
C TYR A 320 10.44 5.66 46.75
N LYS A 321 10.69 5.86 48.05
CA LYS A 321 11.38 4.90 48.92
C LYS A 321 10.39 3.83 49.33
N LEU A 322 10.75 2.57 49.14
CA LEU A 322 10.08 1.43 49.77
C LEU A 322 10.40 1.44 51.27
N VAL A 323 9.36 1.47 52.11
CA VAL A 323 9.44 1.19 53.54
C VAL A 323 9.16 -0.30 53.71
N SER A 324 10.10 -1.01 54.33
CA SER A 324 10.02 -2.43 54.66
C SER A 324 9.35 -2.65 56.01
N GLU A 325 8.41 -3.60 56.07
CA GLU A 325 8.25 -4.56 57.16
C GLU A 325 8.12 -5.96 56.56
#